data_AF-A0AAD6VNP5-F1
#
_entry.id   AF-A0AAD6VNP5-F1
#
_cell.length_a   1.000
_cell.length_b   1.000
_cell.length_c   1.000
_cell.angle_alpha   90.00
_cell.angle_beta   90.00
_cell.angle_gamma   90.00
#
_symmetry.space_group_name_H-M   'P 1'
#
loop_
_entity.id
_entity.type
_entity.pdbx_description
1 polymer ?
#
loop_
_entity_poly.entity_id
_entity_poly.type
_entity_poly.pdbx_seq_one_letter_code
_entity_poly.pdbx_strand_id
1 'polypeptide(L)'
;LPSMPQMFHGRESELSNVLQLLTQDAPWIAILGAGGMGKTSLARAVLHHPDITLKYGECRIFVACDVASTMAELVALIVNHLGLKLGKHPTQQVIHHFSSRPPTLLILDNLETVWESTGSRKEIEEFLALLTDIQHLALIITMRGTERPAQIRWTRPFLQPLTHDAAQKTFIDIAAELHDSDDVDKILHMADNMPLAINLMACLVDSEGCAAVLSGWDTEKTSLVSDGYDRRSNLDMSIALSLSSSRVASVSGTKDLLSLLSMLPDGLSDLDLRKSSFPIYNILECKATLLRTSLSSQKRLKVLVPIQEHMQRYHPAQIGFVEPLFQHYRELLELLKNI
;
A
#
# COMPACT_ATOMS: atom_id res chain seq x y z
N LEU A 1 -17.92 -3.69 13.75
CA LEU A 1 -16.48 -3.66 13.38
C LEU A 1 -16.22 -4.68 12.27
N PRO A 2 -15.23 -4.48 11.39
CA PRO A 2 -14.76 -5.53 10.49
C PRO A 2 -14.23 -6.73 11.29
N SER A 3 -14.25 -7.94 10.71
CA SER A 3 -13.77 -9.15 11.40
C SER A 3 -12.28 -9.05 11.77
N MET A 4 -11.84 -9.81 12.77
CA MET A 4 -10.42 -9.90 13.12
C MET A 4 -9.66 -10.69 12.04
N PRO A 5 -8.47 -10.24 11.60
CA PRO A 5 -7.62 -11.04 10.72
C PRO A 5 -7.27 -12.37 11.41
N GLN A 6 -7.58 -13.49 10.77
CA GLN A 6 -7.26 -14.82 11.32
C GLN A 6 -5.79 -15.20 11.07
N MET A 7 -5.24 -14.74 9.94
CA MET A 7 -3.83 -14.93 9.57
C MET A 7 -3.13 -13.57 9.69
N PHE A 8 -2.26 -13.43 10.68
CA PHE A 8 -1.56 -12.18 11.00
C PHE A 8 -0.18 -12.47 11.58
N HIS A 9 0.81 -12.59 10.69
CA HIS A 9 2.20 -12.92 11.06
C HIS A 9 3.16 -11.78 10.71
N GLY A 10 4.20 -11.61 11.53
CA GLY A 10 5.34 -10.74 11.23
C GLY A 10 5.01 -9.25 11.27
N ARG A 11 3.96 -8.89 12.01
CA ARG A 11 3.48 -7.50 12.23
C ARG A 11 3.37 -7.14 13.69
N GLU A 12 3.91 -7.97 14.58
CA GLU A 12 3.85 -7.81 16.02
C GLU A 12 4.58 -6.53 16.46
N SER A 13 5.70 -6.20 15.81
CA SER A 13 6.44 -4.96 16.08
C SER A 13 5.65 -3.71 15.67
N GLU A 14 5.02 -3.73 14.50
CA GLU A 14 4.23 -2.62 13.99
C GLU A 14 2.95 -2.44 14.79
N LEU A 15 2.29 -3.55 15.17
CA LEU A 15 1.14 -3.54 16.07
C LEU A 15 1.52 -2.93 17.42
N SER A 16 2.60 -3.41 18.04
CA SER A 16 3.08 -2.89 19.32
C SER A 16 3.40 -1.40 19.25
N ASN A 17 4.04 -0.95 18.17
CA ASN A 17 4.32 0.46 17.93
C ASN A 17 3.03 1.28 17.80
N VAL A 18 2.03 0.83 17.02
CA VAL A 18 0.75 1.54 16.89
C VAL A 18 0.02 1.61 18.23
N LEU A 19 0.01 0.53 19.01
CA LEU A 19 -0.58 0.49 20.34
C LEU A 19 0.10 1.48 21.30
N GLN A 20 1.44 1.54 21.28
CA GLN A 20 2.20 2.52 22.06
C GLN A 20 1.90 3.97 21.63
N LEU A 21 1.74 4.23 20.34
CA LEU A 21 1.36 5.56 19.85
C LEU A 21 -0.05 5.95 20.31
N LEU A 22 -0.98 4.98 20.40
CA LEU A 22 -2.35 5.21 20.90
C LEU A 22 -2.42 5.52 22.42
N THR A 23 -1.33 5.34 23.17
CA THR A 23 -1.25 5.76 24.57
C THR A 23 -0.76 7.20 24.74
N GLN A 24 -0.25 7.84 23.69
CA GLN A 24 0.25 9.21 23.73
C GLN A 24 -0.89 10.24 23.65
N ASP A 25 -0.60 11.48 24.06
CA ASP A 25 -1.47 12.62 23.79
C ASP A 25 -1.52 12.88 22.28
N ALA A 26 -2.71 13.14 21.74
CA ALA A 26 -2.94 13.36 20.30
C ALA A 26 -2.49 12.19 19.38
N PRO A 27 -3.11 11.00 19.48
CA PRO A 27 -2.69 9.82 18.75
C PRO A 27 -3.22 9.82 17.30
N TRP A 28 -2.60 10.64 16.44
CA TRP A 28 -2.89 10.72 15.02
C TRP A 28 -1.89 9.89 14.22
N ILE A 29 -2.35 8.78 13.67
CA ILE A 29 -1.50 7.74 13.09
C ILE A 29 -1.81 7.56 11.61
N ALA A 30 -0.80 7.71 10.76
CA ALA A 30 -0.89 7.41 9.35
C ALA A 30 -0.11 6.11 9.05
N ILE A 31 -0.85 5.00 8.90
CA ILE A 31 -0.29 3.72 8.49
C ILE A 31 -0.13 3.74 6.97
N LEU A 32 1.12 3.85 6.54
CA LEU A 32 1.47 4.02 5.14
C LEU A 32 2.17 2.79 4.57
N GLY A 33 2.28 2.71 3.23
CA GLY A 33 2.90 1.60 2.54
C GLY A 33 2.38 1.41 1.13
N ALA A 34 3.07 0.59 0.33
CA ALA A 34 2.61 0.20 -0.99
C ALA A 34 1.25 -0.55 -0.95
N GLY A 35 0.62 -0.70 -2.11
CA GLY A 35 -0.58 -1.54 -2.26
C GLY A 35 -0.29 -2.98 -1.80
N GLY A 36 -1.26 -3.62 -1.15
CA GLY A 36 -1.13 -5.02 -0.72
C GLY A 36 -0.21 -5.30 0.47
N MET A 37 0.31 -4.27 1.17
CA MET A 37 1.23 -4.43 2.31
C MET A 37 0.58 -4.83 3.65
N GLY A 38 -0.74 -5.01 3.69
CA GLY A 38 -1.46 -5.41 4.92
C GLY A 38 -1.83 -4.27 5.87
N LYS A 39 -1.89 -3.00 5.39
CA LYS A 39 -2.26 -1.83 6.21
C LYS A 39 -3.65 -1.98 6.86
N THR A 40 -4.65 -2.37 6.07
CA THR A 40 -6.01 -2.65 6.54
C THR A 40 -6.03 -3.79 7.56
N SER A 41 -5.24 -4.86 7.35
CA SER A 41 -5.13 -5.96 8.32
C SER A 41 -4.54 -5.50 9.65
N LEU A 42 -3.49 -4.67 9.63
CA LEU A 42 -2.92 -4.06 10.83
C LEU A 42 -3.93 -3.18 11.55
N ALA A 43 -4.64 -2.31 10.83
CA ALA A 43 -5.67 -1.46 11.42
C ALA A 43 -6.81 -2.27 12.07
N ARG A 44 -7.20 -3.39 11.45
CA ARG A 44 -8.17 -4.34 12.03
C ARG A 44 -7.62 -5.04 13.27
N ALA A 45 -6.36 -5.48 13.26
CA ALA A 45 -5.72 -6.09 14.43
C ALA A 45 -5.69 -5.12 15.62
N VAL A 46 -5.40 -3.84 15.39
CA VAL A 46 -5.47 -2.78 16.42
C VAL A 46 -6.86 -2.68 17.03
N LEU A 47 -7.92 -2.66 16.22
CA LEU A 47 -9.31 -2.56 16.72
C LEU A 47 -9.68 -3.69 17.67
N HIS A 48 -9.19 -4.91 17.41
CA HIS A 48 -9.49 -6.11 18.19
C HIS A 48 -8.51 -6.34 19.35
N HIS A 49 -7.46 -5.53 19.48
CA HIS A 49 -6.49 -5.71 20.57
C HIS A 49 -7.17 -5.54 21.95
N PRO A 50 -6.84 -6.36 22.96
CA PRO A 50 -7.44 -6.29 24.29
C PRO A 50 -7.34 -4.90 24.92
N ASP A 51 -6.18 -4.24 24.85
CA ASP A 51 -5.99 -2.90 25.42
C ASP A 51 -6.86 -1.83 24.75
N ILE A 52 -7.07 -1.95 23.43
CA ILE A 52 -7.92 -1.04 22.66
C ILE A 52 -9.39 -1.30 22.99
N THR A 53 -9.76 -2.57 23.16
CA THR A 53 -11.09 -2.95 23.63
C THR A 53 -11.37 -2.41 25.03
N LEU A 54 -10.39 -2.50 25.94
CA LEU A 54 -10.50 -1.99 27.30
C LEU A 54 -10.63 -0.46 27.34
N LYS A 55 -9.84 0.26 26.53
CA LYS A 55 -9.80 1.73 26.53
C LYS A 55 -11.00 2.38 25.82
N TYR A 56 -11.38 1.86 24.66
CA TYR A 56 -12.39 2.49 23.80
C TYR A 56 -13.75 1.77 23.81
N GLY A 57 -13.83 0.53 24.34
CA GLY A 57 -15.08 -0.23 24.41
C GLY A 57 -15.78 -0.33 23.06
N GLU A 58 -17.06 0.02 23.01
CA GLU A 58 -17.84 0.05 21.76
C GLU A 58 -17.58 1.29 20.89
N CYS A 59 -16.81 2.28 21.38
CA CYS A 59 -16.46 3.50 20.65
C CYS A 59 -15.25 3.30 19.74
N ARG A 60 -15.30 2.23 18.95
CA ARG A 60 -14.32 1.88 17.92
C ARG A 60 -15.03 1.89 16.58
N ILE A 61 -14.58 2.73 15.67
CA ILE A 61 -15.25 2.95 14.38
C ILE A 61 -14.24 2.72 13.28
N PHE A 62 -14.65 1.92 12.29
CA PHE A 62 -13.87 1.65 11.09
C PHE A 62 -14.70 2.05 9.88
N VAL A 63 -14.15 2.94 9.06
CA VAL A 63 -14.77 3.46 7.85
C VAL A 63 -13.88 3.13 6.67
N ALA A 64 -14.39 2.34 5.73
CA ALA A 64 -13.70 2.04 4.47
C ALA A 64 -14.00 3.16 3.47
N CYS A 65 -13.01 4.03 3.21
CA CYS A 65 -13.19 5.26 2.42
C CYS A 65 -13.09 5.03 0.90
N ASP A 66 -12.82 3.80 0.45
CA ASP A 66 -12.68 3.42 -0.96
C ASP A 66 -13.97 3.55 -1.79
N VAL A 67 -15.11 3.74 -1.12
CA VAL A 67 -16.42 3.99 -1.74
C VAL A 67 -16.77 5.48 -1.86
N ALA A 68 -15.96 6.38 -1.30
CA ALA A 68 -16.18 7.82 -1.34
C ALA A 68 -15.17 8.51 -2.27
N SER A 69 -15.66 9.40 -3.13
CA SER A 69 -14.88 10.20 -4.06
C SER A 69 -14.90 11.70 -3.71
N THR A 70 -15.81 12.15 -2.85
CA THR A 70 -15.91 13.55 -2.42
C THR A 70 -15.95 13.70 -0.89
N MET A 71 -15.66 14.91 -0.40
CA MET A 71 -15.79 15.26 1.01
C MET A 71 -17.23 15.03 1.54
N ALA A 72 -18.24 15.38 0.76
CA ALA A 72 -19.64 15.15 1.13
C ALA A 72 -19.97 13.66 1.30
N GLU A 73 -19.47 12.81 0.40
CA GLU A 73 -19.62 11.36 0.48
C GLU A 73 -18.89 10.76 1.68
N LEU A 74 -17.66 11.21 1.95
CA LEU A 74 -16.90 10.77 3.13
C LEU A 74 -17.66 11.09 4.43
N VAL A 75 -18.16 12.32 4.57
CA VAL A 75 -18.90 12.71 5.76
C VAL A 75 -20.21 11.93 5.87
N ALA A 76 -20.94 11.76 4.78
CA ALA A 76 -22.16 10.95 4.77
C ALA A 76 -21.88 9.49 5.18
N LEU A 77 -20.77 8.94 4.73
CA LEU A 77 -20.31 7.60 5.10
C LEU A 77 -20.01 7.51 6.59
N ILE A 78 -19.30 8.48 7.17
CA ILE A 78 -19.03 8.54 8.61
C ILE A 78 -20.34 8.67 9.40
N VAL A 79 -21.25 9.57 9.00
CA VAL A 79 -22.57 9.73 9.63
C VAL A 79 -23.35 8.41 9.65
N ASN A 80 -23.33 7.65 8.55
CA ASN A 80 -23.97 6.35 8.46
C ASN A 80 -23.32 5.33 9.42
N HIS A 81 -21.99 5.28 9.49
CA HIS A 81 -21.28 4.42 10.45
C HIS A 81 -21.54 4.78 11.92
N LEU A 82 -21.87 6.04 12.19
CA LEU A 82 -22.30 6.51 13.52
C LEU A 82 -23.78 6.18 13.82
N GLY A 83 -24.52 5.59 12.88
CA GLY A 83 -25.95 5.29 13.03
C GLY A 83 -26.82 6.54 13.07
N LEU A 84 -26.34 7.66 12.53
CA LEU A 84 -27.04 8.94 12.53
C LEU A 84 -27.80 9.15 11.22
N LYS A 85 -28.88 9.93 11.28
CA LYS A 85 -29.53 10.46 10.06
C LYS A 85 -28.74 11.66 9.55
N LEU A 86 -28.56 11.75 8.24
CA LEU A 86 -27.86 12.86 7.59
C LEU A 86 -28.59 14.19 7.85
N GLY A 87 -27.93 15.11 8.56
CA GLY A 87 -28.47 16.43 8.87
C GLY A 87 -28.17 17.48 7.78
N LYS A 88 -28.60 18.72 8.02
CA LYS A 88 -28.35 19.87 7.13
C LYS A 88 -26.88 20.30 7.09
N HIS A 89 -26.13 20.05 8.17
CA HIS A 89 -24.70 20.36 8.29
C HIS A 89 -23.93 19.10 8.72
N PRO A 90 -23.71 18.13 7.81
CA PRO A 90 -23.14 16.83 8.14
C PRO A 90 -21.77 16.91 8.82
N THR A 91 -20.89 17.80 8.38
CA THR A 91 -19.55 17.95 8.97
C THR A 91 -19.63 18.38 10.44
N GLN A 92 -20.43 19.40 10.74
CA GLN A 92 -20.65 19.88 12.10
C GLN A 92 -21.32 18.80 12.97
N GLN A 93 -22.22 18.01 12.39
CA GLN A 93 -22.86 16.89 13.06
C GLN A 93 -21.84 15.83 13.49
N VAL A 94 -20.89 15.47 12.62
CA VAL A 94 -19.80 14.53 12.95
C VAL A 94 -18.90 15.07 14.04
N ILE A 95 -18.44 16.31 13.93
CA ILE A 95 -17.61 16.96 14.95
C ILE A 95 -18.33 16.99 16.29
N HIS A 96 -19.59 17.45 16.32
CA HIS A 96 -20.39 17.49 17.54
C HIS A 96 -20.61 16.10 18.16
N HIS A 97 -20.83 15.08 17.32
CA HIS A 97 -20.98 13.70 17.80
C HIS A 97 -19.71 13.23 18.52
N PHE A 98 -18.54 13.39 17.90
CA PHE A 98 -17.29 12.97 18.54
C PHE A 98 -16.99 13.80 19.79
N SER A 99 -17.19 15.11 19.78
CA SER A 99 -16.92 15.98 20.93
C SER A 99 -17.83 15.72 22.14
N SER A 100 -19.02 15.14 21.96
CA SER A 100 -19.98 14.86 23.04
C SER A 100 -19.93 13.42 23.56
N ARG A 101 -19.02 12.59 23.05
CA ARG A 101 -18.93 11.15 23.33
C ARG A 101 -17.69 10.81 24.18
N PRO A 102 -17.66 9.60 24.80
CA PRO A 102 -16.47 9.11 25.47
C PRO A 102 -15.28 8.95 24.49
N PRO A 103 -14.07 8.66 25.00
CA PRO A 103 -12.92 8.39 24.17
C PRO A 103 -13.23 7.44 23.03
N THR A 104 -12.91 7.85 21.80
CA THR A 104 -13.30 7.16 20.58
C THR A 104 -12.06 6.91 19.72
N LEU A 105 -11.99 5.72 19.11
CA LEU A 105 -11.00 5.39 18.08
C LEU A 105 -11.69 5.38 16.72
N LEU A 106 -11.31 6.31 15.84
CA LEU A 106 -11.76 6.37 14.45
C LEU A 106 -10.64 5.90 13.52
N ILE A 107 -10.94 4.91 12.68
CA ILE A 107 -10.08 4.46 11.60
C ILE A 107 -10.72 4.80 10.26
N LEU A 108 -9.99 5.57 9.43
CA LEU A 108 -10.32 5.85 8.04
C LEU A 108 -9.40 5.03 7.13
N ASP A 109 -9.92 3.94 6.59
CA ASP A 109 -9.16 3.00 5.76
C ASP A 109 -9.23 3.39 4.27
N ASN A 110 -8.12 3.27 3.56
CA ASN A 110 -7.99 3.65 2.14
C ASN A 110 -8.39 5.10 1.85
N LEU A 111 -7.98 6.03 2.72
CA LEU A 111 -8.34 7.45 2.64
C LEU A 111 -7.81 8.12 1.34
N GLU A 112 -6.81 7.53 0.70
CA GLU A 112 -6.25 8.04 -0.55
C GLU A 112 -7.29 8.24 -1.65
N THR A 113 -8.33 7.40 -1.72
CA THR A 113 -9.35 7.46 -2.78
C THR A 113 -10.06 8.81 -2.79
N VAL A 114 -10.49 9.29 -1.62
CA VAL A 114 -11.16 10.58 -1.48
C VAL A 114 -10.16 11.74 -1.36
N TRP A 115 -8.99 11.52 -0.76
CA TRP A 115 -7.99 12.57 -0.56
C TRP A 115 -7.29 12.99 -1.87
N GLU A 116 -7.10 12.05 -2.80
CA GLU A 116 -6.47 12.30 -4.11
C GLU A 116 -7.44 12.74 -5.19
N SER A 117 -8.75 12.74 -4.91
CA SER A 117 -9.73 13.16 -5.88
C SER A 117 -9.60 14.65 -6.18
N THR A 118 -9.79 15.00 -7.45
CA THR A 118 -9.55 16.35 -7.96
C THR A 118 -10.39 17.36 -7.19
N GLY A 119 -9.74 18.32 -6.54
CA GLY A 119 -10.40 19.41 -5.81
C GLY A 119 -10.77 19.12 -4.35
N SER A 120 -10.80 17.86 -3.90
CA SER A 120 -11.22 17.51 -2.53
C SER A 120 -10.11 17.66 -1.48
N ARG A 121 -8.84 17.65 -1.90
CA ARG A 121 -7.69 17.53 -1.01
C ARG A 121 -7.68 18.53 0.15
N LYS A 122 -7.92 19.81 -0.14
CA LYS A 122 -7.93 20.89 0.86
C LYS A 122 -9.07 20.70 1.86
N GLU A 123 -10.27 20.39 1.38
CA GLU A 123 -11.46 20.19 2.23
C GLU A 123 -11.30 18.97 3.15
N ILE A 124 -10.72 17.88 2.64
CA ILE A 124 -10.39 16.70 3.44
C ILE A 124 -9.36 17.06 4.52
N GLU A 125 -8.29 17.77 4.18
CA GLU A 125 -7.26 18.18 5.14
C GLU A 125 -7.82 19.08 6.24
N GLU A 126 -8.66 20.06 5.89
CA GLU A 126 -9.36 20.92 6.85
C GLU A 126 -10.29 20.11 7.76
N PHE A 127 -11.01 19.13 7.23
CA PHE A 127 -11.87 18.25 8.02
C PHE A 127 -11.08 17.35 8.99
N LEU A 128 -9.99 16.76 8.53
CA LEU A 128 -9.13 15.96 9.40
C LEU A 128 -8.55 16.84 10.52
N ALA A 129 -8.15 18.08 10.23
CA ALA A 129 -7.68 19.01 11.24
C ALA A 129 -8.74 19.28 12.31
N LEU A 130 -10.01 19.49 11.92
CA LEU A 130 -11.12 19.63 12.87
C LEU A 130 -11.32 18.39 13.75
N LEU A 131 -11.12 17.18 13.21
CA LEU A 131 -11.16 15.95 14.01
C LEU A 131 -10.00 15.91 15.02
N THR A 132 -8.83 16.40 14.65
CA THR A 132 -7.66 16.42 15.55
C THR A 132 -7.79 17.38 16.73
N ASP A 133 -8.66 18.39 16.65
CA ASP A 133 -8.94 19.31 17.76
C ASP A 133 -9.72 18.64 18.91
N ILE A 134 -10.26 17.44 18.69
CA ILE A 134 -11.04 16.69 19.69
C ILE A 134 -10.08 15.85 20.56
N GLN A 135 -9.84 16.31 21.80
CA GLN A 135 -8.82 15.72 22.69
C GLN A 135 -8.97 14.21 22.95
N HIS A 136 -10.20 13.70 23.00
CA HIS A 136 -10.48 12.29 23.28
C HIS A 136 -10.75 11.46 22.02
N LEU A 137 -10.49 12.00 20.83
CA LEU A 137 -10.57 11.27 19.57
C LEU A 137 -9.17 10.79 19.14
N ALA A 138 -9.00 9.48 19.06
CA ALA A 138 -7.86 8.88 18.39
C ALA A 138 -8.18 8.66 16.91
N LEU A 139 -7.22 8.98 16.03
CA LEU A 139 -7.42 8.93 14.59
C LEU A 139 -6.33 8.10 13.93
N ILE A 140 -6.73 7.03 13.26
CA ILE A 140 -5.86 6.25 12.39
C ILE A 140 -6.34 6.42 10.96
N ILE A 141 -5.42 6.67 10.04
CA ILE A 141 -5.67 6.62 8.61
C ILE A 141 -4.78 5.54 7.99
N THR A 142 -5.29 4.85 6.98
CA THR A 142 -4.45 4.00 6.12
C THR A 142 -4.42 4.59 4.73
N MET A 143 -3.22 4.68 4.14
CA MET A 143 -3.05 5.21 2.80
C MET A 143 -1.93 4.54 2.00
N ARG A 144 -2.10 4.51 0.68
CA ARG A 144 -1.02 4.14 -0.26
C ARG A 144 0.02 5.26 -0.37
N GLY A 145 1.28 4.86 -0.55
CA GLY A 145 2.39 5.80 -0.74
C GLY A 145 3.03 6.25 0.57
N THR A 146 3.81 7.33 0.51
CA THR A 146 4.53 7.93 1.66
C THR A 146 3.99 9.31 2.06
N GLU A 147 3.10 9.87 1.26
CA GLU A 147 2.54 11.20 1.46
C GLU A 147 1.39 11.17 2.48
N ARG A 148 1.18 12.29 3.17
CA ARG A 148 0.18 12.41 4.23
C ARG A 148 -0.67 13.66 4.01
N PRO A 149 -1.92 13.65 4.50
CA PRO A 149 -2.70 14.88 4.62
C PRO A 149 -1.92 15.93 5.40
N ALA A 150 -1.88 17.16 4.91
CA ALA A 150 -1.17 18.26 5.54
C ALA A 150 -1.81 18.68 6.88
N GLN A 151 -1.23 19.68 7.54
CA GLN A 151 -1.75 20.34 8.76
C GLN A 151 -1.74 19.49 10.05
N ILE A 152 -1.53 18.17 9.96
CA ILE A 152 -1.51 17.27 11.11
C ILE A 152 -0.12 16.68 11.31
N ARG A 153 0.32 16.62 12.57
CA ARG A 153 1.60 15.99 12.97
C ARG A 153 1.46 14.48 13.07
N TRP A 154 1.16 13.84 11.95
CA TRP A 154 1.02 12.38 11.87
C TRP A 154 2.28 11.64 12.33
N THR A 155 2.07 10.58 13.10
CA THR A 155 3.08 9.55 13.31
C THR A 155 3.31 8.76 12.01
N ARG A 156 4.42 8.02 11.93
CA ARG A 156 4.98 7.55 10.65
C ARG A 156 5.26 6.04 10.56
N PRO A 157 4.36 5.13 11.00
CA PRO A 157 4.53 3.72 10.66
C PRO A 157 4.42 3.54 9.14
N PHE A 158 5.39 2.85 8.55
CA PHE A 158 5.40 2.50 7.13
C PHE A 158 5.63 1.01 6.99
N LEU A 159 4.71 0.31 6.33
CA LEU A 159 4.78 -1.14 6.15
C LEU A 159 5.67 -1.50 4.97
N GLN A 160 6.69 -2.30 5.28
CA GLN A 160 7.55 -2.98 4.31
C GLN A 160 6.97 -4.37 3.97
N PRO A 161 7.47 -5.05 2.93
CA PRO A 161 7.23 -6.48 2.76
C PRO A 161 7.49 -7.29 4.04
N LEU A 162 6.88 -8.47 4.15
CA LEU A 162 7.10 -9.33 5.31
C LEU A 162 8.55 -9.81 5.37
N THR A 163 8.99 -10.19 6.57
CA THR A 163 10.19 -11.02 6.68
C THR A 163 9.93 -12.36 6.01
N HIS A 164 10.98 -13.01 5.54
CA HIS A 164 10.86 -14.30 4.88
C HIS A 164 10.19 -15.36 5.78
N ASP A 165 10.55 -15.42 7.08
CA ASP A 165 9.91 -16.31 8.06
C ASP A 165 8.40 -16.04 8.22
N ALA A 166 7.98 -14.77 8.29
CA ALA A 166 6.56 -14.42 8.39
C ALA A 166 5.80 -14.70 7.09
N ALA A 167 6.45 -14.51 5.94
CA ALA A 167 5.92 -14.85 4.63
C ALA A 167 5.68 -16.37 4.51
N GLN A 168 6.65 -17.17 4.95
CA GLN A 168 6.55 -18.63 4.97
C GLN A 168 5.43 -19.11 5.89
N LYS A 169 5.32 -18.58 7.12
CA LYS A 169 4.21 -18.90 8.03
C LYS A 169 2.85 -18.55 7.42
N THR A 170 2.73 -17.37 6.81
CA THR A 170 1.50 -16.95 6.13
C THR A 170 1.15 -17.87 4.97
N PHE A 171 2.14 -18.32 4.21
CA PHE A 171 1.94 -19.25 3.11
C PHE A 171 1.45 -20.62 3.60
N ILE A 172 2.11 -21.18 4.63
CA ILE A 172 1.77 -22.49 5.20
C ILE A 172 0.37 -22.51 5.81
N ASP A 173 -0.04 -21.43 6.48
CA ASP A 173 -1.38 -21.33 7.06
C ASP A 173 -2.50 -21.36 6.01
N ILE A 174 -2.19 -20.98 4.76
CA ILE A 174 -3.15 -20.96 3.65
C ILE A 174 -3.08 -22.27 2.86
N ALA A 175 -1.88 -22.68 2.44
CA ALA A 175 -1.68 -23.78 1.50
C ALA A 175 -1.63 -25.17 2.14
N ALA A 176 -1.92 -25.27 3.44
CA ALA A 176 -2.20 -26.39 4.37
C ALA A 176 -1.42 -27.73 4.25
N GLU A 177 -1.00 -28.13 3.07
CA GLU A 177 -0.24 -29.33 2.74
C GLU A 177 1.28 -29.15 2.92
N LEU A 178 1.98 -30.28 3.03
CA LEU A 178 3.44 -30.33 3.06
C LEU A 178 4.00 -30.11 1.66
N HIS A 179 4.49 -28.91 1.41
CA HIS A 179 5.17 -28.55 0.16
C HIS A 179 6.69 -28.65 0.33
N ASP A 180 7.39 -28.85 -0.79
CA ASP A 180 8.86 -28.77 -0.82
C ASP A 180 9.30 -27.34 -0.45
N SER A 181 10.25 -27.22 0.49
CA SER A 181 10.77 -25.93 0.93
C SER A 181 11.33 -25.10 -0.22
N ASP A 182 11.98 -25.76 -1.19
CA ASP A 182 12.61 -25.08 -2.32
C ASP A 182 11.58 -24.44 -3.25
N ASP A 183 10.41 -25.08 -3.42
CA ASP A 183 9.34 -24.55 -4.25
C ASP A 183 8.58 -23.43 -3.55
N VAL A 184 8.34 -23.54 -2.24
CA VAL A 184 7.80 -22.45 -1.43
C VAL A 184 8.71 -21.22 -1.51
N ASP A 185 10.02 -21.40 -1.37
CA ASP A 185 10.97 -20.28 -1.42
C ASP A 185 10.99 -19.57 -2.78
N LYS A 186 10.87 -20.33 -3.89
CA LYS A 186 10.71 -19.74 -5.23
C LYS A 186 9.44 -18.91 -5.31
N ILE A 187 8.31 -19.41 -4.81
CA ILE A 187 7.03 -18.69 -4.82
C ILE A 187 7.10 -17.42 -3.98
N LEU A 188 7.68 -17.49 -2.78
CA LEU A 188 7.87 -16.32 -1.92
C LEU A 188 8.80 -15.28 -2.56
N HIS A 189 9.82 -15.72 -3.29
CA HIS A 189 10.67 -14.84 -4.09
C HIS A 189 9.88 -14.13 -5.21
N MET A 190 8.99 -14.85 -5.93
CA MET A 190 8.11 -14.24 -6.94
C MET A 190 7.12 -13.24 -6.34
N ALA A 191 6.64 -13.49 -5.12
CA ALA A 191 5.80 -12.57 -4.37
C ALA A 191 6.55 -11.35 -3.80
N ASP A 192 7.89 -11.39 -3.80
CA ASP A 192 8.78 -10.41 -3.13
C ASP A 192 8.36 -10.13 -1.68
N ASN A 193 7.91 -11.18 -0.99
CA ASN A 193 7.31 -11.16 0.35
C ASN A 193 6.15 -10.15 0.54
N MET A 194 5.45 -9.76 -0.53
CA MET A 194 4.28 -8.89 -0.46
C MET A 194 3.07 -9.69 0.08
N PRO A 195 2.42 -9.27 1.20
CA PRO A 195 1.32 -10.04 1.81
C PRO A 195 0.19 -10.41 0.87
N LEU A 196 -0.28 -9.47 0.03
CA LEU A 196 -1.34 -9.75 -0.93
C LEU A 196 -0.91 -10.79 -1.97
N ALA A 197 0.31 -10.69 -2.50
CA ALA A 197 0.81 -11.65 -3.48
C ALA A 197 1.00 -13.04 -2.85
N ILE A 198 1.55 -13.11 -1.63
CA ILE A 198 1.69 -14.37 -0.88
C ILE A 198 0.32 -15.03 -0.69
N ASN A 199 -0.67 -14.28 -0.20
CA ASN A 199 -2.00 -14.83 0.04
C ASN A 199 -2.62 -15.41 -1.23
N LEU A 200 -2.56 -14.64 -2.32
CA LEU A 200 -3.12 -15.06 -3.60
C LEU A 200 -2.39 -16.30 -4.15
N MET A 201 -1.06 -16.31 -4.13
CA MET A 201 -0.28 -17.46 -4.60
C MET A 201 -0.50 -18.69 -3.72
N ALA A 202 -0.60 -18.53 -2.41
CA ALA A 202 -0.86 -19.63 -1.48
C ALA A 202 -2.26 -20.23 -1.69
N CYS A 203 -3.28 -19.39 -1.92
CA CYS A 203 -4.62 -19.87 -2.31
C CYS A 203 -4.58 -20.69 -3.60
N LEU A 204 -3.80 -20.25 -4.59
CA LEU A 204 -3.67 -20.98 -5.85
C LEU A 204 -2.91 -22.31 -5.68
N VAL A 205 -1.87 -22.33 -4.83
CA VAL A 205 -1.15 -23.55 -4.48
C VAL A 205 -2.05 -24.54 -3.74
N ASP A 206 -2.91 -24.08 -2.83
CA ASP A 206 -3.89 -24.92 -2.14
C ASP A 206 -4.83 -25.64 -3.14
N SER A 207 -5.17 -24.99 -4.26
CA SER A 207 -6.03 -25.57 -5.30
C SER A 207 -5.30 -26.37 -6.38
N GLU A 208 -4.09 -25.98 -6.79
CA GLU A 208 -3.41 -26.49 -8.00
C GLU A 208 -2.04 -27.12 -7.73
N GLY A 209 -1.45 -26.88 -6.56
CA GLY A 209 -0.12 -27.33 -6.16
C GLY A 209 1.03 -26.45 -6.66
N CYS A 210 2.19 -26.53 -5.99
CA CYS A 210 3.37 -25.69 -6.29
C CYS A 210 3.86 -25.80 -7.74
N ALA A 211 3.92 -27.02 -8.29
CA ALA A 211 4.44 -27.23 -9.65
C ALA A 211 3.58 -26.53 -10.72
N ALA A 212 2.26 -26.57 -10.56
CA ALA A 212 1.34 -25.86 -11.46
C ALA A 212 1.55 -24.36 -11.38
N VAL A 213 1.57 -23.79 -10.16
CA VAL A 213 1.78 -22.36 -9.94
C VAL A 213 3.12 -21.87 -10.48
N LEU A 214 4.20 -22.61 -10.24
CA LEU A 214 5.53 -22.28 -10.77
C LEU A 214 5.54 -22.28 -12.30
N SER A 215 4.95 -23.29 -12.93
CA SER A 215 4.87 -23.37 -14.40
C SER A 215 3.94 -22.32 -15.01
N GLY A 216 2.82 -22.03 -14.34
CA GLY A 216 1.84 -21.04 -14.76
C GLY A 216 2.41 -19.63 -14.67
N TRP A 217 3.21 -19.36 -13.65
CA TRP A 217 3.85 -18.05 -13.47
C TRP A 217 4.72 -17.68 -14.67
N ASP A 218 5.47 -18.62 -15.25
CA ASP A 218 6.33 -18.34 -16.42
C ASP A 218 5.54 -17.80 -17.63
N THR A 219 4.25 -18.13 -17.74
CA THR A 219 3.40 -17.72 -18.87
C THR A 219 2.47 -16.55 -18.51
N GLU A 220 1.87 -16.59 -17.32
CA GLU A 220 0.77 -15.71 -16.93
C GLU A 220 1.19 -14.62 -15.94
N LYS A 221 2.30 -14.80 -15.21
CA LYS A 221 2.84 -13.82 -14.26
C LYS A 221 1.76 -13.35 -13.28
N THR A 222 1.61 -12.04 -13.07
CA THR A 222 0.61 -11.48 -12.16
C THR A 222 -0.83 -11.79 -12.54
N SER A 223 -1.12 -12.11 -13.81
CA SER A 223 -2.48 -12.47 -14.23
C SER A 223 -2.89 -13.87 -13.76
N LEU A 224 -1.93 -14.73 -13.41
CA LEU A 224 -2.18 -16.05 -12.86
C LEU A 224 -3.03 -15.98 -11.58
N VAL A 225 -2.82 -14.93 -10.79
CA VAL A 225 -3.46 -14.75 -9.49
C VAL A 225 -4.57 -13.69 -9.52
N SER A 226 -5.10 -13.46 -10.72
CA SER A 226 -6.15 -12.50 -11.04
C SER A 226 -7.42 -13.24 -11.46
N ASP A 227 -8.05 -13.95 -10.53
CA ASP A 227 -9.34 -14.62 -10.80
C ASP A 227 -10.42 -13.59 -11.15
N GLY A 228 -11.02 -13.75 -12.35
CA GLY A 228 -11.93 -12.78 -12.97
C GLY A 228 -13.25 -12.48 -12.24
N TYR A 229 -13.47 -13.01 -11.04
CA TYR A 229 -14.74 -12.91 -10.30
C TYR A 229 -14.73 -11.87 -9.16
N ASP A 230 -13.60 -11.58 -8.50
CA ASP A 230 -13.58 -10.65 -7.36
C ASP A 230 -12.57 -9.50 -7.53
N ARG A 231 -13.10 -8.28 -7.67
CA ARG A 231 -12.31 -7.04 -7.86
C ARG A 231 -11.46 -6.68 -6.65
N ARG A 232 -11.68 -7.31 -5.49
CA ARG A 232 -11.01 -6.99 -4.22
C ARG A 232 -9.79 -7.88 -3.92
N SER A 233 -9.61 -8.98 -4.65
CA SER A 233 -8.51 -9.95 -4.48
C SER A 233 -7.70 -10.11 -5.77
N ASN A 234 -7.40 -9.00 -6.44
CA ASN A 234 -6.69 -9.01 -7.71
C ASN A 234 -5.42 -8.17 -7.60
N LEU A 235 -4.27 -8.82 -7.73
CA LEU A 235 -2.95 -8.20 -7.63
C LEU A 235 -2.78 -7.12 -8.72
N ASP A 236 -3.20 -7.41 -9.95
CA ASP A 236 -3.18 -6.45 -11.06
C ASP A 236 -4.05 -5.24 -10.78
N MET A 237 -5.24 -5.42 -10.21
CA MET A 237 -6.11 -4.30 -9.81
C MET A 237 -5.43 -3.43 -8.75
N SER A 238 -4.82 -4.04 -7.73
CA SER A 238 -4.11 -3.29 -6.69
C SER A 238 -2.95 -2.47 -7.26
N ILE A 239 -2.21 -3.01 -8.23
CA ILE A 239 -1.12 -2.31 -8.93
C ILE A 239 -1.71 -1.21 -9.83
N ALA A 240 -2.73 -1.52 -10.62
CA ALA A 240 -3.40 -0.59 -11.53
C ALA A 240 -3.98 0.63 -10.81
N LEU A 241 -4.54 0.46 -9.60
CA LEU A 241 -5.01 1.55 -8.75
C LEU A 241 -3.86 2.51 -8.38
N SER A 242 -2.68 1.97 -8.03
CA SER A 242 -1.51 2.81 -7.75
C SER A 242 -0.99 3.52 -9.02
N LEU A 243 -1.00 2.85 -10.17
CA LEU A 243 -0.58 3.42 -11.47
C LEU A 243 -1.54 4.48 -12.01
N SER A 244 -2.81 4.40 -11.65
CA SER A 244 -3.87 5.32 -12.06
C SER A 244 -4.07 6.47 -11.07
N SER A 245 -3.30 6.51 -9.98
CA SER A 245 -3.34 7.59 -9.00
C SER A 245 -3.06 8.96 -9.64
N SER A 246 -3.72 10.00 -9.14
CA SER A 246 -3.57 11.36 -9.67
C SER A 246 -2.12 11.85 -9.62
N ARG A 247 -1.34 11.39 -8.62
CA ARG A 247 0.10 11.66 -8.50
C ARG A 247 0.92 11.11 -9.66
N VAL A 248 0.64 9.89 -10.11
CA VAL A 248 1.34 9.31 -11.27
C VAL A 248 0.88 9.97 -12.55
N ALA A 249 -0.43 10.22 -12.68
CA ALA A 249 -1.01 10.86 -13.85
C ALA A 249 -0.53 12.31 -14.05
N SER A 250 -0.21 13.04 -12.97
CA SER A 250 0.22 14.44 -13.06
C SER A 250 1.63 14.63 -13.59
N VAL A 251 2.48 13.60 -13.58
CA VAL A 251 3.89 13.70 -13.99
C VAL A 251 4.16 12.78 -15.18
N SER A 252 4.22 13.39 -16.37
CA SER A 252 4.58 12.71 -17.62
C SER A 252 5.95 12.04 -17.50
N GLY A 253 6.11 10.84 -18.07
CA GLY A 253 7.35 10.05 -17.97
C GLY A 253 7.46 9.16 -16.72
N THR A 254 6.58 9.31 -15.73
CA THR A 254 6.63 8.48 -14.50
C THR A 254 6.43 7.00 -14.81
N LYS A 255 5.48 6.68 -15.69
CA LYS A 255 5.22 5.30 -16.13
C LYS A 255 6.39 4.76 -16.96
N ASP A 256 6.98 5.57 -17.83
CA ASP A 256 8.14 5.17 -18.63
C ASP A 256 9.36 4.86 -17.74
N LEU A 257 9.61 5.69 -16.72
CA LEU A 257 10.65 5.41 -15.73
C LEU A 257 10.38 4.10 -14.99
N LEU A 258 9.12 3.87 -14.58
CA LEU A 258 8.75 2.63 -13.91
C LEU A 258 8.91 1.40 -14.82
N SER A 259 8.56 1.52 -16.10
CA SER A 259 8.79 0.47 -17.10
C SER A 259 10.26 0.14 -17.26
N LEU A 260 11.15 1.15 -17.31
CA LEU A 260 12.60 0.92 -17.34
C LEU A 260 13.10 0.24 -16.08
N LEU A 261 12.70 0.74 -14.90
CA LEU A 261 13.09 0.14 -13.62
C LEU A 261 12.60 -1.30 -13.48
N SER A 262 11.47 -1.63 -14.11
CA SER A 262 10.90 -2.97 -14.11
C SER A 262 11.71 -3.98 -14.93
N MET A 263 12.64 -3.52 -15.78
CA MET A 263 13.61 -4.40 -16.47
C MET A 263 14.87 -4.66 -15.64
N LEU A 264 15.05 -3.95 -14.52
CA LEU A 264 16.25 -3.97 -13.71
C LEU A 264 15.93 -4.65 -12.37
N PRO A 265 16.24 -5.95 -12.20
CA PRO A 265 15.83 -6.70 -11.00
C PRO A 265 16.37 -6.08 -9.70
N ASP A 266 17.58 -5.54 -9.75
CA ASP A 266 18.20 -4.85 -8.63
C ASP A 266 17.90 -3.34 -8.60
N GLY A 267 17.18 -2.81 -9.59
CA GLY A 267 16.89 -1.39 -9.73
C GLY A 267 18.12 -0.52 -10.01
N LEU A 268 17.95 0.81 -9.86
CA LEU A 268 19.00 1.82 -10.12
C LEU A 268 19.45 2.55 -8.86
N SER A 269 20.74 2.88 -8.79
CA SER A 269 21.20 3.85 -7.79
C SER A 269 20.91 5.29 -8.24
N ASP A 270 20.94 6.21 -7.29
CA ASP A 270 20.83 7.65 -7.59
C ASP A 270 21.99 8.16 -8.45
N LEU A 271 23.16 7.54 -8.34
CA LEU A 271 24.33 7.89 -9.14
C LEU A 271 24.12 7.47 -10.59
N ASP A 272 23.65 6.24 -10.80
CA ASP A 272 23.36 5.70 -12.14
C ASP A 272 22.27 6.54 -12.80
N LEU A 273 21.22 6.91 -12.06
CA LEU A 273 20.14 7.76 -12.56
C LEU A 273 20.61 9.14 -13.04
N ARG A 274 21.61 9.74 -12.38
CA ARG A 274 22.15 11.06 -12.75
C ARG A 274 23.17 10.98 -13.88
N LYS A 275 23.96 9.90 -13.93
CA LYS A 275 25.01 9.72 -14.94
C LYS A 275 24.49 9.19 -16.27
N SER A 276 23.35 8.51 -16.24
CA SER A 276 22.75 7.94 -17.43
C SER A 276 22.03 9.02 -18.24
N SER A 277 22.23 9.01 -19.55
CA SER A 277 21.50 9.82 -20.53
C SER A 277 20.12 9.22 -20.83
N PHE A 278 19.31 8.98 -19.79
CA PHE A 278 17.97 8.42 -19.96
C PHE A 278 17.08 9.40 -20.73
N PRO A 279 16.36 8.99 -21.78
CA PRO A 279 15.50 9.91 -22.54
C PRO A 279 14.19 10.25 -21.83
N ILE A 280 14.17 10.23 -20.50
CA ILE A 280 12.99 10.59 -19.71
C ILE A 280 13.14 12.05 -19.27
N TYR A 281 12.28 12.89 -19.83
CA TYR A 281 12.14 14.27 -19.39
C TYR A 281 11.67 14.30 -17.92
N ASN A 282 12.21 15.22 -17.11
CA ASN A 282 11.89 15.34 -15.67
C ASN A 282 12.13 14.08 -14.82
N ILE A 283 13.21 13.33 -15.09
CA ILE A 283 13.52 12.08 -14.36
C ILE A 283 13.55 12.21 -12.84
N LEU A 284 13.98 13.35 -12.29
CA LEU A 284 14.00 13.60 -10.85
C LEU A 284 12.59 13.73 -10.26
N GLU A 285 11.68 14.36 -11.00
CA GLU A 285 10.27 14.47 -10.61
C GLU A 285 9.57 13.11 -10.71
N CYS A 286 9.81 12.37 -11.80
CA CYS A 286 9.34 10.99 -11.97
C CYS A 286 9.79 10.11 -10.81
N LYS A 287 11.09 10.17 -10.47
CA LYS A 287 11.65 9.47 -9.30
C LYS A 287 10.90 9.85 -8.02
N ALA A 288 10.75 11.15 -7.75
CA ALA A 288 10.07 11.62 -6.56
C ALA A 288 8.62 11.10 -6.49
N THR A 289 7.92 11.07 -7.62
CA THR A 289 6.57 10.51 -7.73
C THR A 289 6.54 9.02 -7.42
N LEU A 290 7.46 8.20 -7.97
CA LEU A 290 7.53 6.77 -7.70
C LEU A 290 7.80 6.46 -6.22
N LEU A 291 8.66 7.25 -5.57
CA LEU A 291 8.91 7.14 -4.14
C LEU A 291 7.68 7.53 -3.33
N ARG A 292 6.99 8.62 -3.71
CA ARG A 292 5.77 9.11 -3.06
C ARG A 292 4.61 8.13 -3.15
N THR A 293 4.49 7.39 -4.25
CA THR A 293 3.45 6.38 -4.46
C THR A 293 3.85 4.99 -3.96
N SER A 294 5.10 4.84 -3.48
CA SER A 294 5.69 3.57 -3.04
C SER A 294 5.67 2.49 -4.12
N LEU A 295 5.77 2.89 -5.39
CA LEU A 295 5.98 1.98 -6.52
C LEU A 295 7.47 1.58 -6.66
N SER A 296 8.37 2.33 -6.01
CA SER A 296 9.79 1.99 -5.87
C SER A 296 10.33 2.28 -4.47
N SER A 297 11.45 1.63 -4.12
CA SER A 297 12.10 1.76 -2.82
C SER A 297 13.04 2.98 -2.75
N GLN A 298 13.23 3.54 -1.54
CA GLN A 298 14.05 4.74 -1.33
C GLN A 298 15.57 4.50 -1.37
N LYS A 299 16.06 3.35 -0.88
CA LYS A 299 17.52 3.09 -0.78
C LYS A 299 18.16 2.91 -2.15
N ARG A 300 17.42 2.24 -3.03
CA ARG A 300 17.74 1.98 -4.43
C ARG A 300 16.41 1.96 -5.15
N LEU A 301 16.34 2.50 -6.36
CA LEU A 301 15.11 2.53 -7.17
C LEU A 301 14.81 1.13 -7.69
N LYS A 302 14.46 0.23 -6.77
CA LYS A 302 14.04 -1.13 -6.99
C LYS A 302 12.53 -1.18 -6.92
N VAL A 303 11.96 -1.93 -7.85
CA VAL A 303 10.53 -2.19 -7.97
C VAL A 303 10.28 -3.61 -7.46
N LEU A 304 9.16 -3.85 -6.77
CA LEU A 304 8.86 -5.21 -6.27
C LEU A 304 8.54 -6.15 -7.43
N VAL A 305 8.92 -7.43 -7.33
CA VAL A 305 8.74 -8.41 -8.42
C VAL A 305 7.32 -8.42 -9.02
N PRO A 306 6.23 -8.45 -8.22
CA PRO A 306 4.89 -8.36 -8.81
C PRO A 306 4.63 -7.09 -9.63
N ILE A 307 5.16 -5.94 -9.20
CA ILE A 307 5.02 -4.68 -9.94
C ILE A 307 5.86 -4.73 -11.22
N GLN A 308 7.07 -5.32 -11.17
CA GLN A 308 7.92 -5.47 -12.35
C GLN A 308 7.20 -6.29 -13.43
N GLU A 309 6.66 -7.44 -13.05
CA GLU A 309 5.99 -8.36 -13.96
C GLU A 309 4.71 -7.76 -14.54
N HIS A 310 3.92 -7.07 -13.72
CA HIS A 310 2.75 -6.31 -14.20
C HIS A 310 3.15 -5.24 -15.23
N MET A 311 4.21 -4.47 -14.96
CA MET A 311 4.69 -3.44 -15.87
C MET A 311 5.22 -4.03 -17.17
N GLN A 312 5.99 -5.12 -17.12
CA GLN A 312 6.50 -5.78 -18.33
C GLN A 312 5.36 -6.30 -19.22
N ARG A 313 4.26 -6.79 -18.62
CA ARG A 313 3.10 -7.31 -19.35
C ARG A 313 2.22 -6.22 -19.96
N TYR A 314 1.85 -5.20 -19.18
CA TYR A 314 0.83 -4.21 -19.57
C TYR A 314 1.41 -2.88 -20.04
N HIS A 315 2.66 -2.57 -19.65
CA HIS A 315 3.33 -1.30 -19.91
C HIS A 315 4.82 -1.52 -20.27
N PRO A 316 5.17 -2.34 -21.27
CA PRO A 316 6.55 -2.66 -21.58
C PRO A 316 7.35 -1.39 -21.94
N ALA A 317 8.61 -1.35 -21.54
CA ALA A 317 9.48 -0.22 -21.83
C ALA A 317 9.66 -0.07 -23.35
N GLN A 318 9.49 1.15 -23.85
CA GLN A 318 9.68 1.42 -25.27
C GLN A 318 11.17 1.32 -25.62
N ILE A 319 11.47 0.75 -26.79
CA ILE A 319 12.85 0.52 -27.28
C ILE A 319 13.71 1.79 -27.20
N GLY A 320 13.13 2.95 -27.51
CA GLY A 320 13.84 4.24 -27.46
C GLY A 320 14.37 4.62 -26.07
N PHE A 321 13.76 4.11 -24.99
CA PHE A 321 14.23 4.31 -23.61
C PHE A 321 15.22 3.23 -23.16
N VAL A 322 15.15 2.06 -23.79
CA VAL A 322 15.92 0.87 -23.42
C VAL A 322 17.34 0.91 -24.00
N GLU A 323 17.52 1.35 -25.24
CA GLU A 323 18.84 1.38 -25.90
C GLU A 323 19.89 2.21 -25.11
N PRO A 324 19.58 3.42 -24.60
CA PRO A 324 20.53 4.20 -23.82
C PRO A 324 20.89 3.56 -22.47
N LEU A 325 19.96 2.82 -21.87
CA LEU A 325 20.20 2.06 -20.63
C LEU A 325 21.21 0.93 -20.88
N PHE A 326 21.02 0.16 -21.96
CA PHE A 326 21.96 -0.89 -22.35
C PHE A 326 23.35 -0.32 -22.68
N GLN A 327 23.39 0.81 -23.40
CA GLN A 327 24.65 1.49 -23.71
C GLN A 327 25.39 1.92 -22.44
N HIS A 328 24.69 2.51 -21.46
CA HIS A 328 25.28 2.89 -20.18
C HIS A 328 25.91 1.70 -19.44
N TYR A 329 25.20 0.56 -19.36
CA TYR A 329 25.73 -0.63 -18.71
C TYR A 329 26.88 -1.29 -19.49
N ARG A 330 26.87 -1.25 -20.82
CA ARG A 330 28.01 -1.70 -21.63
C ARG A 330 29.26 -0.88 -21.34
N GLU A 331 29.15 0.44 -21.31
CA GLU A 331 30.26 1.34 -20.97
C GLU A 331 30.80 1.07 -19.55
N LEU A 332 29.90 0.82 -18.59
CA LEU A 332 30.28 0.49 -17.22
C LEU A 332 31.02 -0.86 -17.14
N LEU A 333 30.57 -1.87 -17.91
CA LEU A 333 31.26 -3.16 -18.01
C LEU A 333 32.63 -3.05 -18.69
N GLU A 334 32.78 -2.19 -19.70
CA GLU A 334 34.09 -1.92 -20.33
C GLU A 334 35.06 -1.23 -19.37
N LEU A 335 34.59 -0.28 -18.56
CA LEU A 335 35.40 0.35 -17.52
C LEU A 335 35.87 -0.66 -16.47
N LEU A 336 35.01 -1.59 -16.06
CA LEU A 336 35.37 -2.65 -15.10
C LEU A 336 36.38 -3.66 -15.65
N LYS A 337 36.39 -3.90 -16.97
CA LYS A 337 37.39 -4.78 -17.61
C LYS A 337 38.79 -4.17 -17.68
N ASN A 338 38.91 -2.84 -17.51
CA ASN A 338 40.16 -2.10 -17.58
C ASN A 338 40.78 -1.82 -16.19
N ILE A 339 40.25 -2.44 -15.12
CA ILE A 339 40.73 -2.36 -13.73
C ILE A 339 41.33 -3.72 -13.35
#